data_AF-A0A0D7Q782-F1
#
_entry.id   AF-A0A0D7Q782-F1
#
_cell.length_a   1.000
_cell.length_b   1.000
_cell.length_c   1.000
_cell.angle_alpha   90.00
_cell.angle_beta   90.00
_cell.angle_gamma   90.00
#
_symmetry.space_group_name_H-M   'P 1'
#
loop_
_entity.id
_entity.type
_entity.pdbx_description
1 polymer ?
#
loop_
_entity_poly.entity_id
_entity_poly.type
_entity_poly.pdbx_seq_one_letter_code
_entity_poly.pdbx_strand_id
1 'polypeptide(L)'
;MAPKHHPTPLSGGDRKALTKELGKARAMTGILAAQSVEMRAKGAALIQQADRLLCESWNERMWSDGEPIDPSPTIDQAINGGFPWLEIQCSRCKTPNDVDLAALKHPPTTFVHDLASRLRCRKCAKAGRRPSATLLQLGWQPRHPRGEV
;
A
#
# COMPACT_ATOMS: atom_id res chain seq x y z
N MET A 1 -27.25 -11.76 13.82
CA MET A 1 -27.94 -11.95 15.13
C MET A 1 -26.93 -11.83 16.26
N ALA A 2 -27.20 -11.00 17.24
CA ALA A 2 -26.44 -10.80 18.48
C ALA A 2 -27.44 -10.66 19.65
N PRO A 3 -27.10 -10.93 20.93
CA PRO A 3 -26.24 -11.97 21.55
C PRO A 3 -27.06 -13.27 21.84
N LYS A 4 -26.55 -14.49 22.08
CA LYS A 4 -25.27 -15.03 22.59
C LYS A 4 -24.84 -14.50 23.97
N HIS A 5 -25.35 -15.08 25.06
CA HIS A 5 -24.68 -15.29 26.35
C HIS A 5 -25.54 -16.30 27.13
N HIS A 6 -24.95 -17.34 27.75
CA HIS A 6 -25.70 -18.30 28.56
C HIS A 6 -25.04 -18.49 29.92
N PRO A 7 -25.44 -17.72 30.95
CA PRO A 7 -25.14 -18.07 32.32
C PRO A 7 -26.22 -19.05 32.84
N THR A 8 -25.88 -19.87 33.83
CA THR A 8 -26.75 -20.78 34.65
C THR A 8 -27.18 -22.16 34.08
N PRO A 9 -27.37 -23.18 34.95
CA PRO A 9 -27.17 -24.58 34.63
C PRO A 9 -28.41 -25.19 33.96
N LEU A 10 -28.16 -25.94 32.88
CA LEU A 10 -29.21 -26.50 32.02
C LEU A 10 -29.71 -27.84 32.59
N SER A 11 -31.03 -27.99 32.68
CA SER A 11 -31.67 -29.30 32.93
C SER A 11 -31.31 -30.30 31.82
N GLY A 12 -31.68 -31.58 31.97
CA GLY A 12 -31.40 -32.61 30.95
C GLY A 12 -31.91 -32.27 29.54
N GLY A 13 -33.12 -31.73 29.43
CA GLY A 13 -33.71 -31.32 28.15
C GLY A 13 -33.00 -30.10 27.54
N ASP A 14 -32.66 -29.12 28.39
CA ASP A 14 -32.00 -27.89 27.96
C ASP A 14 -30.59 -28.14 27.42
N ARG A 15 -29.87 -29.13 27.96
CA ARG A 15 -28.56 -29.56 27.44
C ARG A 15 -28.64 -30.05 25.99
N LYS A 16 -29.69 -30.79 25.64
CA LYS A 16 -29.90 -31.30 24.26
C LYS A 16 -30.25 -30.16 23.30
N ALA A 17 -31.10 -29.22 23.72
CA ALA A 17 -31.43 -28.03 22.93
C ALA A 17 -30.18 -27.15 22.71
N LEU A 18 -29.38 -26.90 23.75
CA LEU A 18 -28.12 -26.18 23.63
C LEU A 18 -27.17 -26.86 22.64
N THR A 19 -27.03 -28.18 22.70
CA THR A 19 -26.12 -28.93 21.80
C THR A 19 -26.51 -28.74 20.33
N LYS A 20 -27.81 -28.75 20.02
CA LYS A 20 -28.33 -28.48 18.69
C LYS A 20 -28.03 -27.05 18.22
N GLU A 21 -28.25 -26.06 19.08
CA GLU A 21 -27.96 -24.66 18.77
C GLU A 21 -26.46 -24.40 18.62
N LEU A 22 -25.60 -25.05 19.42
CA LEU A 22 -24.15 -25.00 19.25
C LEU A 22 -23.71 -25.60 17.91
N GLY A 23 -24.34 -26.70 17.48
CA GLY A 23 -24.11 -27.28 16.15
C GLY A 23 -24.42 -26.30 15.02
N LYS A 24 -25.59 -25.66 15.07
CA LYS A 24 -25.97 -24.61 14.10
C LYS A 24 -25.02 -23.41 14.15
N ALA A 25 -24.67 -22.96 15.35
CA ALA A 25 -23.77 -21.83 15.54
C ALA A 25 -22.39 -22.09 14.94
N ARG A 26 -21.82 -23.29 15.13
CA ARG A 26 -20.55 -23.70 14.53
C ARG A 26 -20.60 -23.73 13.00
N ALA A 27 -21.67 -24.29 12.43
CA ALA A 27 -21.88 -24.28 10.98
C ALA A 27 -21.97 -22.84 10.44
N MET A 28 -22.75 -21.99 11.10
CA MET A 28 -22.90 -20.58 10.73
C MET A 28 -21.58 -19.80 10.86
N THR A 29 -20.76 -20.10 11.87
CA THR A 29 -19.41 -19.52 11.99
C THR A 29 -18.55 -19.81 10.76
N GLY A 30 -18.58 -21.05 10.25
CA GLY A 30 -17.83 -21.41 9.04
C GLY A 30 -18.30 -20.63 7.81
N ILE A 31 -19.62 -20.57 7.59
CA ILE A 31 -20.22 -19.86 6.45
C ILE A 31 -19.87 -18.36 6.50
N LEU A 32 -20.11 -17.71 7.64
CA LEU A 32 -19.87 -16.27 7.78
C LEU A 32 -18.37 -15.93 7.68
N ALA A 33 -17.48 -16.78 8.22
CA ALA A 33 -16.05 -16.59 8.10
C ALA A 33 -15.60 -16.68 6.63
N ALA A 34 -16.06 -17.68 5.89
CA ALA A 34 -15.75 -17.84 4.47
C ALA A 34 -16.25 -16.64 3.64
N GLN A 35 -17.50 -16.22 3.85
CA GLN A 35 -18.05 -15.02 3.20
C GLN A 35 -17.25 -13.76 3.55
N SER A 36 -16.82 -13.61 4.80
CA SER A 36 -16.01 -12.47 5.23
C SER A 36 -14.65 -12.43 4.54
N VAL A 37 -13.99 -13.57 4.34
CA VAL A 37 -12.74 -13.67 3.58
C VAL A 37 -12.98 -13.33 2.11
N GLU A 38 -14.04 -13.88 1.50
CA GLU A 38 -14.38 -13.61 0.10
C GLU A 38 -14.65 -12.11 -0.15
N MET A 39 -15.45 -11.47 0.71
CA MET A 39 -15.75 -10.05 0.58
C MET A 39 -14.49 -9.19 0.77
N ARG A 40 -13.60 -9.56 1.70
CA ARG A 40 -12.30 -8.87 1.85
C ARG A 40 -11.41 -9.02 0.63
N ALA A 41 -11.36 -10.20 0.01
CA ALA A 41 -10.58 -10.41 -1.21
C ALA A 41 -11.10 -9.55 -2.37
N LYS A 42 -12.43 -9.48 -2.55
CA LYS A 42 -13.05 -8.59 -3.55
C LYS A 42 -12.75 -7.12 -3.26
N GLY A 43 -12.88 -6.69 -2.00
CA GLY A 43 -12.54 -5.34 -1.59
C GLY A 43 -11.08 -4.99 -1.83
N ALA A 44 -10.16 -5.89 -1.48
CA ALA A 44 -8.72 -5.70 -1.71
C ALA A 44 -8.39 -5.57 -3.20
N ALA A 45 -9.02 -6.36 -4.08
CA ALA A 45 -8.83 -6.25 -5.52
C ALA A 45 -9.32 -4.90 -6.07
N LEU A 46 -10.47 -4.41 -5.59
CA LEU A 46 -10.99 -3.09 -5.98
C LEU A 46 -10.10 -1.94 -5.50
N ILE A 47 -9.57 -2.04 -4.27
CA ILE A 47 -8.62 -1.06 -3.73
C ILE A 47 -7.32 -1.07 -4.54
N GLN A 48 -6.78 -2.25 -4.85
CA GLN A 48 -5.60 -2.39 -5.70
C GLN A 48 -5.80 -1.75 -7.08
N GLN A 49 -6.97 -1.96 -7.69
CA GLN A 49 -7.30 -1.34 -8.97
C GLN A 49 -7.39 0.19 -8.86
N ALA A 50 -8.00 0.70 -7.78
CA ALA A 50 -8.08 2.14 -7.53
C ALA A 50 -6.68 2.76 -7.35
N ASP A 51 -5.81 2.10 -6.59
CA ASP A 51 -4.43 2.56 -6.37
C ASP A 51 -3.60 2.52 -7.65
N ARG A 52 -3.79 1.49 -8.50
CA ARG A 52 -3.18 1.42 -9.84
C ARG A 52 -3.58 2.63 -10.69
N LEU A 53 -4.88 2.92 -10.78
CA LEU A 53 -5.40 4.05 -11.56
C LEU A 53 -4.92 5.40 -11.01
N LEU A 54 -4.77 5.51 -9.68
CA LEU A 54 -4.19 6.70 -9.05
C LEU A 54 -2.73 6.90 -9.47
N CYS A 55 -1.94 5.84 -9.54
CA CYS A 55 -0.55 5.90 -9.99
C CYS A 55 -0.44 6.25 -11.49
N GLU A 56 -1.25 5.61 -12.33
CA GLU A 56 -1.29 5.90 -13.77
C GLU A 56 -1.68 7.37 -14.01
N SER A 57 -2.77 7.84 -13.39
CA SER A 57 -3.20 9.24 -13.53
C SER A 57 -2.19 10.24 -12.95
N TRP A 58 -1.44 9.89 -11.91
CA TRP A 58 -0.35 10.72 -11.42
C TRP A 58 0.81 10.78 -12.41
N ASN A 59 1.20 9.67 -13.04
CA ASN A 59 2.21 9.68 -14.09
C ASN A 59 1.79 10.53 -15.29
N GLU A 60 0.54 10.42 -15.74
CA GLU A 60 0.02 11.26 -16.83
C GLU A 60 0.09 12.75 -16.48
N ARG A 61 -0.32 13.11 -15.25
CA ARG A 61 -0.19 14.48 -14.75
C ARG A 61 1.27 14.95 -14.72
N MET A 62 2.19 14.12 -14.24
CA MET A 62 3.63 14.42 -14.23
C MET A 62 4.15 14.74 -15.65
N TRP A 63 3.69 14.01 -16.66
CA TRP A 63 4.04 14.25 -18.07
C TRP A 63 3.38 15.51 -18.65
N SER A 64 2.16 15.85 -18.24
CA SER A 64 1.45 17.04 -18.76
C SER A 64 1.89 18.35 -18.11
N ASP A 65 2.02 18.38 -16.78
CA ASP A 65 2.18 19.63 -16.02
C ASP A 65 3.63 19.88 -15.56
N GLY A 66 4.48 18.84 -15.55
CA GLY A 66 5.94 18.98 -15.47
C GLY A 66 6.57 19.22 -14.07
N GLU A 67 5.80 19.16 -12.99
CA GLU A 67 6.30 19.30 -11.61
C GLU A 67 5.71 18.23 -10.66
N PRO A 68 6.24 18.03 -9.43
CA PRO A 68 5.65 17.13 -8.45
C PRO A 68 4.22 17.56 -8.11
N ILE A 69 3.22 16.96 -8.77
CA ILE A 69 1.82 17.34 -8.62
C ILE A 69 1.25 16.68 -7.37
N ASP A 70 0.78 17.54 -6.45
CA ASP A 70 0.02 17.18 -5.26
C ASP A 70 -1.48 17.10 -5.60
N PRO A 71 -2.23 16.07 -5.15
CA PRO A 71 -1.76 14.89 -4.43
C PRO A 71 -1.20 13.81 -5.33
N SER A 72 -0.04 13.30 -4.90
CA SER A 72 0.53 12.04 -5.35
C SER A 72 -0.12 10.87 -4.60
N PRO A 73 0.01 9.62 -5.07
CA PRO A 73 -0.26 8.46 -4.21
C PRO A 73 0.67 8.45 -2.98
N THR A 74 0.24 7.76 -1.93
CA THR A 74 1.15 7.33 -0.86
C THR A 74 2.08 6.23 -1.37
N ILE A 75 3.18 6.00 -0.66
CA ILE A 75 4.12 4.94 -1.02
C ILE A 75 3.44 3.56 -0.97
N ASP A 76 2.62 3.29 0.03
CA ASP A 76 1.87 2.03 0.14
C ASP A 76 0.87 1.85 -1.01
N GLN A 77 0.19 2.91 -1.43
CA GLN A 77 -0.69 2.87 -2.61
C GLN A 77 0.10 2.62 -3.89
N ALA A 78 1.28 3.22 -4.04
CA ALA A 78 2.14 2.96 -5.20
C ALA A 78 2.57 1.49 -5.27
N ILE A 79 2.97 0.91 -4.13
CA ILE A 79 3.34 -0.51 -4.03
C ILE A 79 2.11 -1.39 -4.32
N ASN A 80 0.96 -1.10 -3.70
CA ASN A 80 -0.27 -1.87 -3.88
C ASN A 80 -0.75 -1.84 -5.34
N GLY A 81 -0.68 -0.68 -5.99
CA GLY A 81 -1.01 -0.46 -7.39
C GLY A 81 -0.03 -1.09 -8.40
N GLY A 82 1.07 -1.70 -7.94
CA GLY A 82 2.05 -2.39 -8.80
C GLY A 82 3.17 -1.49 -9.32
N PHE A 83 3.41 -0.35 -8.68
CA PHE A 83 4.47 0.60 -9.03
C PHE A 83 5.51 0.76 -7.89
N PRO A 84 6.31 -0.27 -7.58
CA PRO A 84 7.26 -0.23 -6.48
C PRO A 84 8.53 0.60 -6.77
N TRP A 85 8.67 1.19 -7.96
CA TRP A 85 9.84 1.98 -8.34
C TRP A 85 9.47 3.44 -8.61
N LEU A 86 10.32 4.35 -8.15
CA LEU A 86 10.22 5.77 -8.46
C LEU A 86 11.48 6.24 -9.19
N GLU A 87 11.30 6.71 -10.42
CA GLU A 87 12.36 7.33 -11.21
C GLU A 87 12.59 8.75 -10.73
N ILE A 88 13.85 9.07 -10.45
CA ILE A 88 14.27 10.37 -9.96
C ILE A 88 15.49 10.89 -10.69
N GLN A 89 15.71 12.19 -10.59
CA GLN A 89 16.93 12.84 -11.04
C GLN A 89 17.43 13.82 -9.97
N CYS A 90 18.74 13.86 -9.73
CA CYS A 90 19.31 14.91 -8.88
C CYS A 90 19.10 16.29 -9.51
N SER A 91 18.46 17.23 -8.80
CA SER A 91 18.16 18.56 -9.36
C SER A 91 19.42 19.34 -9.75
N ARG A 92 20.56 19.05 -9.10
CA ARG A 92 21.86 19.69 -9.36
C ARG A 92 22.70 18.97 -10.41
N CYS A 93 23.14 17.73 -10.13
CA CYS A 93 24.09 17.03 -11.00
C CYS A 93 23.41 16.18 -12.09
N LYS A 94 22.08 16.24 -12.19
CA LYS A 94 21.25 15.57 -13.19
C LYS A 94 21.46 14.06 -13.32
N THR A 95 22.08 13.44 -12.31
CA THR A 95 22.28 11.99 -12.28
C THR A 95 20.93 11.31 -12.09
N PRO A 96 20.52 10.43 -13.03
CA PRO A 96 19.30 9.65 -12.88
C PRO A 96 19.52 8.54 -11.85
N ASN A 97 18.44 8.14 -11.20
CA ASN A 97 18.43 7.00 -10.29
C ASN A 97 17.00 6.48 -10.14
N ASP A 98 16.87 5.23 -9.70
CA ASP A 98 15.58 4.65 -9.31
C ASP A 98 15.58 4.33 -7.83
N VAL A 99 14.46 4.63 -7.17
CA VAL A 99 14.23 4.33 -5.76
C VAL A 99 13.27 3.16 -5.64
N ASP A 100 13.71 2.11 -4.97
CA ASP A 100 12.85 1.01 -4.53
C ASP A 100 11.99 1.50 -3.35
N LEU A 101 10.71 1.70 -3.63
CA LEU A 101 9.73 2.16 -2.65
C LEU A 101 9.42 1.09 -1.61
N ALA A 102 9.44 -0.19 -2.00
CA ALA A 102 9.18 -1.31 -1.10
C ALA A 102 10.32 -1.55 -0.12
N ALA A 103 11.56 -1.25 -0.51
CA ALA A 103 12.73 -1.32 0.38
C ALA A 103 12.88 -0.08 1.29
N LEU A 104 12.18 1.02 1.01
CA LEU A 104 12.29 2.26 1.77
C LEU A 104 11.53 2.16 3.09
N LYS A 105 12.19 2.49 4.21
CA LYS A 105 11.49 2.65 5.49
C LYS A 105 10.71 3.97 5.49
N HIS A 106 9.39 3.89 5.67
CA HIS A 106 8.52 5.05 5.66
C HIS A 106 7.29 4.82 6.56
N PRO A 107 6.70 5.88 7.14
CA PRO A 107 5.34 5.83 7.67
C PRO A 107 4.32 5.59 6.54
N PRO A 108 3.24 4.82 6.76
CA PRO A 108 2.21 4.53 5.76
C PRO A 108 1.57 5.77 5.11
N THR A 109 1.56 6.89 5.83
CA THR A 109 1.01 8.17 5.37
C THR A 109 1.98 9.00 4.52
N THR A 110 3.15 8.46 4.17
CA THR A 110 4.15 9.19 3.38
C THR A 110 3.73 9.24 1.92
N PHE A 111 3.63 10.44 1.37
CA PHE A 111 3.35 10.65 -0.04
C PHE A 111 4.62 10.56 -0.89
N VAL A 112 4.47 10.15 -2.14
CA VAL A 112 5.60 10.08 -3.09
C VAL A 112 6.25 11.45 -3.28
N HIS A 113 5.48 12.54 -3.35
CA HIS A 113 6.03 13.90 -3.52
C HIS A 113 6.91 14.35 -2.34
N ASP A 114 6.67 13.85 -1.12
CA ASP A 114 7.52 14.15 0.05
C ASP A 114 8.96 13.69 -0.13
N LEU A 115 9.19 12.67 -0.96
CA LEU A 115 10.51 12.07 -1.18
C LEU A 115 11.48 13.04 -1.87
N ALA A 116 10.98 14.02 -2.63
CA ALA A 116 11.80 15.02 -3.31
C ALA A 116 12.79 15.73 -2.35
N SER A 117 12.34 16.06 -1.13
CA SER A 117 13.16 16.72 -0.11
C SER A 117 13.98 15.75 0.74
N ARG A 118 13.57 14.48 0.82
CA ARG A 118 14.13 13.46 1.73
C ARG A 118 15.30 12.70 1.13
N LEU A 119 15.31 12.50 -0.19
CA LEU A 119 16.35 11.77 -0.89
C LEU A 119 17.67 12.56 -0.95
N ARG A 120 18.79 11.83 -1.04
CA ARG A 120 20.14 12.41 -1.10
C ARG A 120 20.88 11.84 -2.29
N CYS A 121 21.41 12.73 -3.13
CA CYS A 121 22.33 12.33 -4.18
C CYS A 121 23.71 12.01 -3.58
N ARG A 122 24.20 10.77 -3.74
CA ARG A 122 25.51 10.33 -3.24
C ARG A 122 26.67 11.17 -3.79
N LYS A 123 26.65 11.52 -5.08
CA LYS A 123 27.67 12.36 -5.72
C LYS A 123 27.72 13.76 -5.08
N CYS A 124 26.56 14.40 -4.91
CA CYS A 124 26.49 15.72 -4.28
C CYS A 124 26.78 15.67 -2.78
N ALA A 125 26.39 14.60 -2.09
CA ALA A 125 26.67 14.40 -0.67
C ALA A 125 28.18 14.36 -0.39
N LYS A 126 28.96 13.65 -1.23
CA LYS A 126 30.44 13.65 -1.15
C LYS A 126 31.05 15.06 -1.30
N ALA A 127 30.38 15.95 -2.02
CA ALA A 127 30.79 17.35 -2.18
C ALA A 127 30.21 18.30 -1.11
N GLY A 128 29.58 17.77 -0.05
CA GLY A 128 28.96 18.58 1.02
C GLY A 128 27.66 19.28 0.60
N ARG A 129 26.95 18.76 -0.40
CA ARG A 129 25.78 19.41 -1.01
C ARG A 129 24.55 18.52 -0.87
N ARG A 130 23.40 19.15 -0.65
CA ARG A 130 22.13 18.48 -0.36
C ARG A 130 21.01 18.95 -1.32
N PRO A 131 21.13 18.70 -2.63
CA PRO A 131 20.07 19.03 -3.57
C PRO A 131 18.83 18.15 -3.35
N SER A 132 17.66 18.68 -3.67
CA SER A 132 16.42 17.90 -3.78
C SER A 132 16.47 16.95 -4.98
N ALA A 133 15.67 15.89 -4.94
CA ALA A 133 15.40 15.05 -6.10
C ALA A 133 14.24 15.63 -6.91
N THR A 134 14.42 15.72 -8.22
CA THR A 134 13.33 15.87 -9.18
C THR A 134 12.70 14.50 -9.35
N LEU A 135 11.41 14.39 -9.06
CA LEU A 135 10.64 13.17 -9.30
C LEU A 135 10.21 13.14 -10.76
N LEU A 136 10.28 11.98 -11.40
CA LEU A 136 9.95 11.85 -12.81
C LEU A 136 8.68 11.03 -13.00
N GLN A 137 8.68 9.77 -12.59
CA GLN A 137 7.53 8.88 -12.77
C GLN A 137 7.62 7.64 -11.90
N LEU A 138 6.46 7.06 -11.59
CA LEU A 138 6.34 5.74 -11.01
C LEU A 138 6.50 4.64 -12.08
N GLY A 139 7.11 3.53 -11.70
CA GLY A 139 7.40 2.41 -12.58
C GLY A 139 7.21 1.05 -11.90
N TRP A 140 6.93 0.04 -12.72
CA TRP A 140 6.83 -1.36 -12.28
C TRP A 140 8.19 -2.06 -12.18
N GLN A 141 9.22 -1.51 -12.82
CA GLN A 141 10.61 -1.99 -12.80
C GLN A 141 11.59 -0.81 -12.78
N PRO A 142 12.83 -0.99 -12.30
CA PRO A 142 13.86 0.04 -12.44
C PRO A 142 14.24 0.19 -13.92
N ARG A 143 14.48 1.43 -14.37
CA ARG A 143 14.93 1.72 -15.73
C ARG A 143 16.44 1.90 -15.81
N HIS A 144 17.05 2.31 -14.71
CA HIS A 144 18.46 2.54 -14.59
C HIS A 144 19.10 1.38 -13.83
N PRO A 145 20.25 0.85 -14.31
CA PRO A 145 21.02 -0.11 -13.52
C PRO A 145 21.35 0.53 -12.19
N ARG A 146 21.21 -0.21 -11.08
CA ARG A 146 21.55 0.29 -9.74
C ARG A 146 22.98 0.80 -9.79
N GLY A 147 23.16 2.12 -9.72
CA GLY A 147 24.48 2.72 -9.67
C GLY A 147 25.24 2.09 -8.51
N GLU A 148 26.38 1.48 -8.81
CA GLU A 148 27.18 0.70 -7.86
C GLU A 148 27.45 1.45 -6.55
N VAL A 149 27.46 0.65 -5.48
CA VAL A 149 27.37 0.95 -4.04
C VAL A 149 28.48 1.84 -3.50
#